data_AF-A0A947VD52-F1
#
_entry.id   AF-A0A947VD52-F1
#
_cell.length_a   1.000
_cell.length_b   1.000
_cell.length_c   1.000
_cell.angle_alpha   90.00
_cell.angle_beta   90.00
_cell.angle_gamma   90.00
#
_symmetry.space_group_name_H-M   'P 1'
#
loop_
_entity.id
_entity.type
_entity.pdbx_description
1 polymer ?
#
loop_
_entity_poly.entity_id
_entity_poly.type
_entity_poly.pdbx_seq_one_letter_code
_entity_poly.pdbx_strand_id
1 'polypeptide(L)' 'MENDQVMIHVRFAPNGTVTEIGERPTALSAQDWFNLLTSATIDNYETLSGGRALFRLPRQQVDQLKSSAT' A
#
# COMPACT_ATOMS: atom_id res chain seq x y z
N MET A 1 -11.45 20.55 6.37
CA MET A 1 -10.35 19.68 6.82
C MET A 1 -10.07 18.77 5.64
N GLU A 2 -9.13 19.20 4.79
CA GLU A 2 -8.93 18.64 3.45
C GLU A 2 -8.49 17.18 3.51
N ASN A 3 -9.09 16.36 2.65
CA ASN A 3 -8.82 14.94 2.45
C ASN A 3 -7.33 14.68 2.20
N ASP A 4 -6.56 14.47 3.27
CA ASP A 4 -5.18 13.99 3.20
C ASP A 4 -5.17 12.48 2.95
N GLN A 5 -5.85 12.07 1.86
CA GLN A 5 -5.88 10.70 1.38
C GLN A 5 -4.65 10.48 0.51
N VAL A 6 -3.82 9.54 0.95
CA VAL A 6 -2.65 9.07 0.22
C VAL A 6 -3.07 7.96 -0.71
N MET A 7 -2.72 8.12 -1.98
CA MET A 7 -2.89 7.14 -3.02
C MET A 7 -1.60 6.33 -3.17
N ILE A 8 -1.63 5.07 -2.72
CA ILE A 8 -0.48 4.18 -2.81
C ILE A 8 -0.65 3.30 -4.04
N HIS A 9 0.17 3.55 -5.06
CA HIS A 9 0.20 2.74 -6.26
C HIS A 9 1.00 1.47 -6.00
N VAL A 10 0.46 0.34 -6.47
CA VAL A 10 1.08 -0.98 -6.38
C VAL A 10 1.20 -1.57 -7.76
N ARG A 11 2.37 -2.16 -8.05
CA ARG A 11 2.65 -2.85 -9.29
C ARG A 11 3.03 -4.29 -9.01
N PHE A 12 2.36 -5.19 -9.71
CA PHE A 12 2.59 -6.62 -9.62
C PHE A 12 3.40 -7.10 -10.82
N ALA A 13 4.30 -8.05 -10.59
CA ALA A 13 4.93 -8.83 -11.62
C ALA A 13 3.93 -9.86 -12.20
N PRO A 14 4.20 -10.41 -13.40
CA PRO A 14 3.37 -11.44 -14.00
C PRO A 14 3.29 -12.75 -13.18
N ASN A 15 4.17 -12.93 -12.18
CA ASN A 15 4.13 -14.04 -11.22
C ASN A 15 3.23 -13.75 -10.00
N GLY A 16 2.60 -12.57 -9.92
CA GLY A 16 1.75 -12.15 -8.80
C GLY A 16 2.47 -11.48 -7.63
N THR A 17 3.80 -11.37 -7.66
CA THR A 17 4.58 -10.69 -6.61
C THR A 17 4.54 -9.18 -6.77
N VAL A 18 4.53 -8.44 -5.66
CA VAL A 18 4.64 -6.97 -5.69
C VAL A 18 6.06 -6.56 -6.08
N THR A 19 6.16 -5.89 -7.23
CA THR A 19 7.43 -5.36 -7.75
C THR A 19 7.75 -3.98 -7.20
N GLU A 20 6.74 -3.13 -7.10
CA GLU A 20 6.89 -1.76 -6.67
C GLU A 20 5.64 -1.32 -5.90
N ILE A 21 5.85 -0.59 -4.82
CA ILE A 21 4.79 -0.04 -4.00
C ILE A 21 5.22 1.30 -3.42
N GLY A 22 4.35 2.29 -3.55
CA GLY A 22 4.54 3.61 -2.97
C GLY A 22 4.50 3.60 -1.45
N GLU A 23 4.96 4.68 -0.82
CA GLU A 23 4.89 4.86 0.64
C GLU A 23 5.51 3.72 1.45
N ARG A 24 6.42 2.96 0.85
CA ARG A 24 7.10 1.83 1.50
C ARG A 24 8.16 2.35 2.48
N PRO A 25 8.16 1.90 3.75
CA PRO A 25 9.28 2.14 4.65
C PRO A 25 10.51 1.35 4.19
N THR A 26 11.72 1.91 4.32
CA THR A 26 12.98 1.26 3.92
C THR A 26 13.28 -0.03 4.68
N ALA A 27 12.64 -0.23 5.84
CA ALA A 27 12.77 -1.43 6.66
C ALA A 27 12.03 -2.66 6.07
N LEU A 28 11.00 -2.46 5.24
CA LEU A 28 10.18 -3.55 4.71
C LEU A 28 10.37 -3.76 3.20
N SER A 29 10.21 -5.00 2.77
CA SER A 29 10.09 -5.33 1.34
C SER A 29 8.78 -4.82 0.77
N ALA A 30 8.70 -4.66 -0.55
CA ALA A 30 7.47 -4.26 -1.24
C ALA A 30 6.30 -5.22 -0.97
N GLN A 31 6.59 -6.52 -0.92
CA GLN A 31 5.61 -7.56 -0.61
C GLN A 31 5.12 -7.49 0.83
N ASP A 32 6.03 -7.33 1.81
CA ASP A 32 5.67 -7.22 3.22
C ASP A 32 4.80 -5.99 3.49
N TRP A 33 5.18 -4.85 2.91
CA TRP A 33 4.39 -3.63 3.01
C TRP A 33 2.99 -3.78 2.41
N PHE A 34 2.87 -4.45 1.26
CA PHE A 34 1.58 -4.78 0.66
C PHE A 34 0.72 -5.68 1.55
N ASN A 35 1.31 -6.73 2.13
CA ASN A 35 0.60 -7.64 3.04
C ASN A 35 0.10 -6.90 4.29
N LEU A 36 0.89 -5.95 4.79
CA LEU A 36 0.54 -5.12 5.95
C LEU A 36 -0.61 -4.16 5.61
N LEU A 37 -0.55 -3.49 4.46
CA LEU A 37 -1.63 -2.63 3.95
C LEU A 37 -2.93 -3.41 3.72
N THR A 38 -2.87 -4.57 3.05
CA THR A 38 -4.05 -5.43 2.86
C THR A 38 -4.61 -5.98 4.16
N SER A 39 -3.78 -6.28 5.16
CA SER A 39 -4.27 -6.74 6.47
C SER A 39 -4.90 -5.59 7.27
N ALA A 40 -4.39 -4.37 7.14
CA ALA A 40 -4.88 -3.21 7.86
C ALA A 40 -6.09 -2.53 7.20
N THR A 41 -6.41 -2.88 5.95
CA THR A 41 -7.40 -2.16 5.14
C THR A 41 -8.29 -3.13 4.39
N ILE A 42 -9.60 -3.00 4.59
CA ILE A 42 -10.59 -3.93 4.01
C ILE A 42 -11.33 -3.28 2.82
N ASP A 43 -11.63 -1.98 2.90
CA ASP A 43 -12.51 -1.30 1.92
C ASP A 43 -11.78 -0.26 1.03
N ASN A 44 -10.48 -0.08 1.25
CA ASN A 44 -9.71 1.00 0.63
C ASN A 44 -8.76 0.52 -0.49
N TYR A 45 -8.96 -0.72 -0.97
CA TYR A 45 -8.13 -1.36 -1.98
C TYR A 45 -8.89 -1.50 -3.30
N GLU A 46 -8.29 -0.98 -4.37
CA GLU A 46 -8.85 -1.04 -5.72
C GLU A 46 -7.87 -1.75 -6.66
N THR A 47 -8.30 -2.89 -7.19
CA THR A 47 -7.54 -3.63 -8.21
C THR A 47 -7.76 -3.02 -9.59
N LEU A 48 -6.68 -2.75 -10.30
CA LEU A 48 -6.69 -2.23 -11.66
C LEU A 48 -6.20 -3.30 -12.64
N SER A 49 -6.64 -3.23 -13.90
CA SER A 49 -6.21 -4.16 -14.95
C SER A 49 -4.69 -4.07 -15.20
N GLY A 50 -4.08 -5.20 -15.57
CA GLY A 50 -2.67 -5.27 -15.96
C GLY A 50 -1.68 -5.34 -14.81
N GLY A 51 -2.06 -5.98 -13.69
CA GLY A 51 -1.17 -6.17 -12.54
C GLY A 51 -0.89 -4.86 -11.82
N ARG A 52 -1.90 -4.01 -11.67
CA ARG A 52 -1.81 -2.75 -10.94
C ARG A 52 -2.85 -2.74 -9.85
N ALA A 53 -2.57 -2.08 -8.75
CA ALA A 53 -3.59 -1.78 -7.75
C ALA A 53 -3.32 -0.44 -7.08
N LEU A 54 -4.31 0.03 -6.34
CA LEU A 54 -4.29 1.31 -5.67
C LEU A 54 -4.86 1.13 -4.26
N PHE A 55 -4.18 1.67 -3.25
CA PHE A 55 -4.79 1.91 -1.95
C PHE A 55 -5.10 3.38 -1.77
N ARG A 56 -6.27 3.70 -1.21
CA ARG A 56 -6.66 5.06 -0.86
C ARG A 56 -6.85 5.18 0.64
N LEU A 57 -5.82 5.63 1.35
CA LEU A 57 -5.81 5.64 2.81
C LEU A 57 -5.53 7.03 3.35
N PRO A 58 -6.11 7.44 4.48
CA PRO A 58 -5.71 8.69 5.12
C PRO A 58 -4.24 8.61 5.53
N ARG A 59 -3.48 9.69 5.31
CA ARG A 59 -2.03 9.75 5.59
C ARG A 59 -1.68 9.39 7.02
N GLN A 60 -2.52 9.78 7.99
CA GLN A 60 -2.34 9.39 9.39
C GLN A 60 -2.29 7.86 9.55
N GLN A 61 -3.13 7.13 8.85
CA GLN A 61 -3.14 5.67 8.90
C GLN A 61 -1.88 5.10 8.24
N VAL A 62 -1.44 5.67 7.12
CA VAL A 62 -0.18 5.27 6.46
C VAL A 62 1.02 5.48 7.39
N ASP A 63 1.08 6.63 8.06
CA ASP A 63 2.14 6.97 9.01
C ASP A 63 2.15 6.06 10.25
N GLN A 64 0.96 5.74 10.78
CA GLN A 64 0.81 4.76 11.87
C GLN A 64 1.26 3.36 11.46
N LEU A 65 0.91 2.92 10.25
CA LEU A 65 1.34 1.62 9.71
C LEU A 65 2.85 1.58 9.49
N LYS A 66 3.44 2.66 8.95
CA LYS A 66 4.90 2.80 8.82
C LYS A 66 5.59 2.76 10.18
N SER A 67 5.06 3.45 11.18
CA SER A 67 5.60 3.45 12.54
C SER A 67 5.49 2.07 13.21
N SER A 68 4.40 1.34 12.97
CA SER A 68 4.19 -0.03 13.47
C SER A 68 5.05 -1.06 12.75
N ALA A 69 5.59 -0.70 11.59
CA ALA A 69 6.47 -1.52 10.74
C ALA A 69 7.98 -1.30 11.03
N THR A 70 8.31 -0.73 12.19
CA THR A 70 9.69 -0.49 12.66
C THR A 70 10.34 -1.76 13.20
#